data_AF-A0A1G3BV56-F1
#
_entry.id   AF-A0A1G3BV56-F1
#
_cell.length_a   1.000
_cell.length_b   1.000
_cell.length_c   1.000
_cell.angle_alpha   90.00
_cell.angle_beta   90.00
_cell.angle_gamma   90.00
#
_symmetry.space_group_name_H-M   'P 1'
#
loop_
_entity.id
_entity.type
_entity.pdbx_description
1 polymer ?
#
loop_
_entity_poly.entity_id
_entity_poly.type
_entity_poly.pdbx_seq_one_letter_code
_entity_poly.pdbx_strand_id
1 'polypeptide(L)'
;MIVLDYVHTVDSMRSLKHALFENFKFNRLILILGFSQDKDLDNILKEAATVGDSIIVTRSKNPRAALPENLCQRIEKLCYKQPVIFDNTPDAVIEAKRIATKNDLICITGSAYVAGEAMQVLKAI
;
A
#
# COMPACT_ATOMS: atom_id res chain seq x y z
N MET A 1 2.53 2.28 -14.26
CA MET A 1 3.19 3.46 -13.61
C MET A 1 3.31 3.20 -12.12
N ILE A 2 4.26 3.82 -11.42
CA ILE A 2 4.46 3.61 -9.97
C ILE A 2 4.51 4.97 -9.25
N VAL A 3 3.73 5.10 -8.18
CA VAL A 3 3.74 6.23 -7.24
C VAL A 3 4.24 5.74 -5.89
N LEU A 4 5.20 6.46 -5.31
CA LEU A 4 5.68 6.20 -3.96
C LEU A 4 5.32 7.37 -3.06
N ASP A 5 4.73 7.07 -1.92
CA ASP A 5 4.42 8.02 -0.85
C ASP A 5 4.64 7.33 0.51
N TYR A 6 4.45 8.04 1.62
CA TYR A 6 4.58 7.52 2.98
C TYR A 6 3.47 8.04 3.90
N VAL A 7 2.28 8.26 3.35
CA VAL A 7 1.10 8.70 4.11
C VAL A 7 0.76 7.70 5.21
N HIS A 8 0.53 8.19 6.41
CA HIS A 8 0.35 7.35 7.60
C HIS A 8 -0.64 7.95 8.60
N THR A 9 -1.50 8.85 8.11
CA THR A 9 -2.64 9.43 8.82
C THR A 9 -3.88 9.36 7.94
N VAL A 10 -5.07 9.47 8.55
CA VAL A 10 -6.35 9.42 7.80
C VAL A 10 -6.43 10.56 6.80
N ASP A 11 -6.08 11.78 7.22
CA ASP A 11 -6.15 12.97 6.35
C ASP A 11 -5.15 12.88 5.20
N SER A 12 -3.92 12.42 5.45
CA SER A 12 -2.95 12.24 4.38
C SER A 12 -3.36 11.14 3.39
N MET A 13 -4.02 10.08 3.85
CA MET A 13 -4.59 9.04 2.97
C MET A 13 -5.70 9.60 2.08
N ARG A 14 -6.56 10.47 2.62
CA ARG A 14 -7.58 11.17 1.82
C ARG A 14 -6.94 12.07 0.77
N SER A 15 -5.93 12.85 1.14
CA SER A 15 -5.19 13.70 0.19
C SER A 15 -4.51 12.88 -0.91
N LEU A 16 -3.87 11.76 -0.55
CA LEU A 16 -3.28 10.85 -1.53
C LEU A 16 -4.34 10.32 -2.49
N LYS A 17 -5.48 9.85 -1.97
CA LYS A 17 -6.61 9.40 -2.80
C LYS A 17 -6.99 10.48 -3.81
N HIS A 18 -7.26 11.71 -3.38
CA HIS A 18 -7.60 12.81 -4.28
C HIS A 18 -6.52 13.03 -5.35
N ALA A 19 -5.25 13.12 -4.93
CA ALA A 19 -4.14 13.32 -5.85
C ALA A 19 -4.01 12.19 -6.89
N LEU A 20 -4.25 10.94 -6.51
CA LEU A 20 -4.19 9.79 -7.41
C LEU A 20 -5.22 9.90 -8.53
N PHE A 21 -6.48 10.21 -8.20
CA PHE A 21 -7.57 10.26 -9.18
C PHE A 21 -7.59 11.56 -10.00
N GLU A 22 -7.09 12.67 -9.47
CA GLU A 22 -7.02 13.94 -10.21
C GLU A 22 -5.87 13.98 -11.20
N ASN A 23 -4.71 13.40 -10.85
CA ASN A 23 -3.48 13.59 -11.63
C ASN A 23 -3.12 12.41 -12.54
N PHE A 24 -3.74 11.24 -12.35
CA PHE A 24 -3.35 10.03 -13.09
C PHE A 24 -4.55 9.37 -13.76
N LYS A 25 -4.32 8.82 -14.96
CA LYS A 25 -5.27 7.96 -15.66
C LYS A 25 -4.78 6.52 -15.61
N PHE A 26 -5.60 5.63 -15.07
CA PHE A 26 -5.27 4.21 -14.93
C PHE A 26 -6.55 3.35 -14.96
N ASN A 27 -6.39 2.08 -15.30
CA ASN A 27 -7.48 1.11 -15.33
C ASN A 27 -7.73 0.49 -13.95
N ARG A 28 -6.65 0.11 -13.26
CA ARG A 28 -6.70 -0.45 -11.91
C ARG A 28 -5.66 0.21 -11.01
N LEU A 29 -6.00 0.35 -9.74
CA LEU A 29 -5.10 0.76 -8.67
C LEU A 29 -4.67 -0.46 -7.83
N ILE A 30 -3.38 -0.77 -7.88
CA ILE A 30 -2.72 -1.77 -7.04
C ILE A 30 -2.06 -1.04 -5.87
N LEU A 31 -2.57 -1.25 -4.66
CA LEU A 31 -2.05 -0.64 -3.44
C LEU A 31 -1.11 -1.58 -2.70
N ILE A 32 0.10 -1.12 -2.40
CA ILE A 32 0.99 -1.77 -1.44
C ILE A 32 0.99 -0.94 -0.16
N LEU A 33 0.55 -1.56 0.93
CA LEU A 33 0.32 -0.92 2.21
C LEU A 33 1.20 -1.54 3.30
N GLY A 34 1.97 -0.71 4.00
CA GLY A 34 2.64 -1.13 5.23
C GLY A 34 2.80 0.04 6.20
N PHE A 35 2.42 -0.19 7.46
CA PHE A 35 2.29 0.86 8.48
C PHE A 35 3.04 0.49 9.75
N SER A 36 3.29 1.49 10.61
CA SER A 36 3.69 1.22 12.00
C SER A 36 2.46 0.86 12.84
N GLN A 37 2.64 -0.03 13.83
CA GLN A 37 1.55 -0.53 14.68
C GLN A 37 0.91 0.55 15.57
N ASP A 38 1.62 1.65 15.84
CA ASP A 38 1.15 2.77 16.66
C ASP A 38 0.19 3.74 15.94
N LYS A 39 -0.16 3.47 14.67
CA LYS A 39 -1.04 4.33 13.88
C LYS A 39 -2.52 3.99 14.08
N ASP A 40 -3.39 4.92 13.69
CA ASP A 40 -4.83 4.69 13.56
C ASP A 40 -5.13 3.80 12.34
N LEU A 41 -4.74 2.53 12.43
CA LEU A 41 -4.78 1.59 11.33
C LEU A 41 -6.20 1.40 10.80
N ASP A 42 -7.21 1.31 11.66
CA ASP A 42 -8.57 1.03 11.21
C ASP A 42 -9.13 2.13 10.32
N ASN A 43 -8.94 3.40 10.70
CA ASN A 43 -9.46 4.50 9.89
C ASN A 43 -8.61 4.76 8.65
N ILE A 44 -7.28 4.58 8.73
CA ILE A 44 -6.40 4.70 7.56
C ILE A 44 -6.72 3.61 6.53
N LEU A 45 -6.85 2.36 6.98
CA LEU A 45 -7.13 1.22 6.11
C LEU A 45 -8.51 1.30 5.48
N LYS A 46 -9.52 1.80 6.21
CA LYS A 46 -10.85 2.11 5.63
C LYS A 46 -10.74 3.06 4.46
N GLU A 47 -10.01 4.17 4.62
CA GLU A 47 -9.84 5.13 3.51
C GLU A 47 -9.06 4.50 2.36
N ALA A 48 -7.94 3.82 2.62
CA ALA A 48 -7.10 3.21 1.60
C ALA A 48 -7.83 2.12 0.79
N ALA A 49 -8.54 1.22 1.47
CA ALA A 49 -9.17 0.05 0.84
C ALA A 49 -10.38 0.42 -0.04
N THR A 50 -10.95 1.62 0.11
CA THR A 50 -12.09 2.06 -0.73
C THR A 50 -11.72 2.27 -2.19
N VAL A 51 -10.43 2.47 -2.50
CA VAL A 51 -9.96 2.80 -3.85
C VAL A 51 -9.03 1.77 -4.47
N GLY A 52 -8.52 0.82 -3.69
CA GLY A 52 -7.68 -0.26 -4.20
C GLY A 52 -8.50 -1.34 -4.91
N ASP A 53 -8.22 -1.55 -6.20
CA ASP A 53 -8.72 -2.71 -6.95
C ASP A 53 -8.01 -4.00 -6.53
N SER A 54 -6.71 -3.89 -6.23
CA SER A 54 -5.91 -4.97 -5.65
C SER A 54 -5.11 -4.40 -4.48
N ILE A 55 -5.13 -5.10 -3.35
CA ILE A 55 -4.47 -4.65 -2.13
C ILE A 55 -3.44 -5.69 -1.72
N ILE A 56 -2.22 -5.22 -1.50
CA ILE A 56 -1.11 -5.98 -0.97
C ILE A 56 -0.74 -5.36 0.37
N VAL A 57 -0.69 -6.16 1.42
CA VAL A 57 -0.21 -5.73 2.73
C VAL A 57 1.18 -6.31 2.99
N THR A 58 2.05 -5.46 3.52
CA THR A 58 3.46 -5.81 3.78
C THR A 58 3.97 -5.13 5.04
N ARG A 59 5.15 -5.55 5.49
CA ARG A 59 5.93 -4.88 6.52
C ARG A 59 7.33 -4.52 6.04
N SER A 60 7.84 -3.41 6.55
CA SER A 60 9.27 -3.07 6.46
C SER A 60 10.07 -3.80 7.54
N LYS A 61 11.39 -3.72 7.49
CA LYS A 61 12.30 -4.23 8.56
C LYS A 61 12.24 -3.42 9.86
N ASN A 62 11.45 -2.34 9.92
CA ASN A 62 11.30 -1.55 11.13
C ASN A 62 10.64 -2.35 12.27
N PRO A 63 11.18 -2.35 13.51
CA PRO A 63 10.59 -3.06 14.64
C PRO A 63 9.16 -2.63 15.00
N ARG A 64 8.76 -1.42 14.62
CA ARG A 64 7.40 -0.90 14.83
C ARG A 64 6.44 -1.28 13.71
N ALA A 65 6.88 -1.96 12.66
CA ALA A 65 6.00 -2.33 11.55
C ALA A 65 4.89 -3.26 12.05
N ALA A 66 3.65 -2.97 11.68
CA ALA A 66 2.52 -3.86 11.93
C ALA A 66 2.72 -5.17 11.16
N LEU A 67 2.28 -6.28 11.75
CA LEU A 67 2.25 -7.56 11.05
C LEU A 67 1.29 -7.47 9.85
N PRO A 68 1.69 -7.92 8.66
CA PRO A 68 0.85 -7.96 7.47
C PRO A 68 -0.49 -8.67 7.71
N GLU A 69 -0.49 -9.75 8.50
CA GLU A 69 -1.69 -10.50 8.88
C GLU A 69 -2.68 -9.63 9.66
N ASN A 70 -2.19 -8.77 10.56
CA ASN A 70 -3.03 -7.84 11.31
C ASN A 70 -3.65 -6.78 10.40
N LEU A 71 -2.91 -6.30 9.38
CA LEU A 71 -3.44 -5.37 8.38
C LEU A 71 -4.51 -6.07 7.52
N CYS A 72 -4.26 -7.30 7.10
CA CYS A 72 -5.18 -8.12 6.32
C CYS A 72 -6.51 -8.32 7.08
N GLN A 73 -6.46 -8.82 8.31
CA GLN A 73 -7.63 -9.05 9.15
C GLN A 73 -8.47 -7.79 9.35
N ARG A 74 -7.83 -6.63 9.53
CA ARG A 74 -8.52 -5.34 9.65
C ARG A 74 -9.23 -4.97 8.34
N ILE A 75 -8.57 -5.10 7.20
CA ILE A 75 -9.17 -4.81 5.89
C ILE A 75 -10.34 -5.76 5.60
N GLU A 76 -10.18 -7.06 5.86
CA GLU A 76 -11.24 -8.06 5.69
C GLU A 76 -12.47 -7.71 6.53
N LYS A 77 -12.25 -7.39 7.82
CA LYS A 77 -13.33 -7.05 8.75
C LYS A 77 -14.03 -5.73 8.42
N LEU A 78 -13.27 -4.71 8.01
CA LEU A 78 -13.78 -3.34 7.87
C LEU A 78 -14.30 -3.04 6.46
N CYS A 79 -13.74 -3.70 5.44
CA CYS A 79 -13.95 -3.37 4.04
C CYS A 79 -14.39 -4.55 3.18
N TYR A 80 -14.46 -5.77 3.74
CA TYR A 80 -14.84 -6.99 3.03
C TYR A 80 -13.97 -7.26 1.78
N LYS A 81 -12.70 -6.85 1.84
CA LYS A 81 -11.68 -7.09 0.81
C LYS A 81 -10.70 -8.13 1.33
N GLN A 82 -10.08 -8.90 0.44
CA GLN A 82 -9.06 -9.90 0.79
C GLN A 82 -7.70 -9.47 0.20
N PRO A 83 -6.85 -8.78 0.97
CA PRO A 83 -5.50 -8.44 0.56
C PRO A 83 -4.61 -9.67 0.37
N VAL A 84 -3.61 -9.54 -0.49
CA VAL A 84 -2.50 -10.49 -0.54
C VAL A 84 -1.45 -10.09 0.50
N ILE A 85 -0.94 -11.08 1.24
CA ILE A 85 0.01 -10.88 2.32
C ILE A 85 1.43 -11.15 1.84
N PHE A 86 2.36 -10.24 2.13
CA PHE A 86 3.79 -10.47 1.99
C PHE A 86 4.53 -10.06 3.25
N ASP A 87 5.54 -10.84 3.64
CA ASP A 87 6.31 -10.60 4.85
C ASP A 87 7.39 -9.53 4.72
N ASN A 88 7.65 -9.06 3.51
CA ASN A 88 8.67 -8.06 3.22
C ASN A 88 8.30 -7.21 1.99
N THR A 89 8.69 -5.94 2.03
CA THR A 89 8.40 -4.96 0.97
C THR A 89 8.97 -5.36 -0.41
N PRO A 90 10.19 -5.92 -0.55
CA PRO A 90 10.68 -6.39 -1.84
C PRO A 90 9.75 -7.34 -2.59
N ASP A 91 9.29 -8.40 -1.94
CA ASP A 91 8.42 -9.39 -2.59
C ASP A 91 7.06 -8.78 -2.96
N ALA A 92 6.52 -7.92 -2.11
CA ALA A 92 5.29 -7.17 -2.41
C ALA A 92 5.43 -6.31 -3.68
N VAL A 93 6.58 -5.63 -3.86
CA VAL A 93 6.87 -4.79 -5.04
C VAL A 93 7.02 -5.64 -6.29
N ILE A 94 7.73 -6.77 -6.19
CA ILE A 94 7.91 -7.71 -7.31
C ILE A 94 6.55 -8.24 -7.75
N GLU A 95 5.69 -8.65 -6.80
CA GLU A 95 4.35 -9.14 -7.10
C GLU A 95 3.48 -8.07 -7.74
N ALA A 96 3.46 -6.85 -7.18
CA ALA A 96 2.70 -5.75 -7.76
C ALA A 96 3.10 -5.46 -9.21
N LYS A 97 4.40 -5.47 -9.51
CA LYS A 97 4.90 -5.32 -10.89
C LYS A 97 4.50 -6.49 -11.78
N ARG A 98 4.47 -7.72 -11.25
CA ARG A 98 4.10 -8.93 -11.99
C ARG A 98 2.63 -8.92 -12.41
N ILE A 99 1.72 -8.47 -11.53
CA ILE A 99 0.27 -8.45 -11.80
C ILE A 99 -0.22 -7.19 -12.53
N ALA A 100 0.60 -6.13 -12.54
CA ALA A 100 0.29 -4.88 -13.21
C ALA A 100 0.42 -5.00 -14.74
N THR A 101 -0.51 -4.38 -15.44
CA THR A 101 -0.44 -4.17 -16.89
C THR A 101 0.00 -2.74 -17.21
N LYS A 102 0.24 -2.44 -18.50
CA LYS A 102 0.75 -1.13 -18.97
C LYS A 102 -0.08 0.07 -18.47
N ASN A 103 -1.40 -0.11 -18.30
CA ASN A 103 -2.34 0.95 -17.95
C ASN A 103 -2.75 0.93 -16.46
N ASP A 104 -2.12 0.09 -15.65
CA ASP A 104 -2.37 0.06 -14.21
C ASP A 104 -1.44 1.01 -13.45
N LEU A 105 -1.91 1.45 -12.29
CA LEU A 105 -1.14 2.25 -11.34
C LEU A 105 -0.80 1.40 -10.11
N ILE A 106 0.48 1.34 -9.77
CA ILE A 106 0.94 0.81 -8.48
C ILE A 106 1.17 2.02 -7.57
N CYS A 107 0.55 2.04 -6.39
CA CYS A 107 0.85 3.01 -5.35
C CYS A 107 1.38 2.29 -4.12
N ILE A 108 2.57 2.70 -3.67
CA ILE A 108 3.28 2.12 -2.54
C ILE A 108 3.30 3.17 -1.43
N THR A 109 2.72 2.86 -0.28
CA THR A 109 2.58 3.84 0.79
C THR A 109 2.43 3.22 2.19
N GLY A 110 2.22 4.09 3.19
CA GLY A 110 1.95 3.72 4.57
C GLY A 110 3.07 4.06 5.54
N SER A 111 4.31 4.08 5.05
CA SER A 111 5.49 4.23 5.89
C SER A 111 6.68 4.70 5.05
N ALA A 112 7.48 5.61 5.61
CA ALA A 112 8.72 6.05 4.98
C ALA A 112 9.73 4.89 4.82
N TYR A 113 9.67 3.90 5.72
CA TYR A 113 10.51 2.69 5.62
C TYR A 113 10.07 1.80 4.46
N VAL A 114 8.77 1.60 4.28
CA VAL A 114 8.22 0.84 3.13
C VAL A 114 8.56 1.56 1.83
N ALA A 115 8.37 2.87 1.75
CA ALA A 115 8.74 3.66 0.59
C ALA A 115 10.25 3.58 0.29
N GLY A 116 11.09 3.65 1.32
CA GLY A 116 12.55 3.53 1.20
C GLY A 116 13.00 2.16 0.69
N GLU A 117 12.47 1.07 1.27
CA GLU A 117 12.75 -0.30 0.83
C GLU A 117 12.26 -0.54 -0.60
N ALA A 118 11.06 -0.06 -0.94
CA ALA A 118 10.53 -0.15 -2.29
C ALA A 118 11.40 0.60 -3.31
N MET A 119 11.88 1.80 -2.96
CA MET A 119 12.77 2.59 -3.81
C MET A 119 14.08 1.84 -4.10
N GLN A 120 14.64 1.13 -3.11
CA GLN A 120 15.85 0.32 -3.32
C GLN A 120 15.59 -0.82 -4.31
N VAL A 121 14.47 -1.52 -4.17
CA VAL A 121 14.07 -2.61 -5.05
C VAL A 121 13.85 -2.11 -6.47
N LEU A 122 13.12 -1.01 -6.64
CA LEU A 122 12.82 -0.42 -7.94
C LEU A 122 14.06 0.08 -8.70
N LYS A 123 15.14 0.45 -8.00
CA LYS A 123 16.40 0.83 -8.63
C LYS A 123 17.23 -0.37 -9.10
N ALA A 124 16.93 -1.56 -8.59
CA ALA A 124 17.67 -2.78 -8.88
C ALA A 124 17.03 -3.62 -10.00
N ILE A 125 15.86 -3.22 -10.52
CA ILE A 125 15.05 -3.98 -11.49
C ILE A 125 14.54 -3.14 -12.65
#